data_AF-A0A5N9ALY0-F1
#
_entry.id   AF-A0A5N9ALY0-F1
#
_cell.length_a   1.000
_cell.length_b   1.000
_cell.length_c   1.000
_cell.angle_alpha   90.00
_cell.angle_beta   90.00
_cell.angle_gamma   90.00
#
_symmetry.space_group_name_H-M   'P 1'
#
loop_
_entity.id
_entity.type
_entity.pdbx_description
1 polymer ?
#
loop_
_entity_poly.entity_id
_entity_poly.type
_entity_poly.pdbx_seq_one_letter_code
_entity_poly.pdbx_strand_id
1 'polypeptide(L)'
;MAEISKTDPGTNLFPEFENLYDLISSEVVGLDDAQLDFTSKDWSWSEWSIRMQLSHMASLIPRWLVARWGHETFPNGDHGLGNLTPIIDSPSDRRLDDEIFHEISDIMKMLHRCIEIANRVISENSVEFLRERFIRRDPTPQWVSMSRAHPWGVTVEETAKKGDMAAGTMSLEATLRHIYFEEITHLYNIQRLKKAQNLRTVVDVPKVGYWTLEDWDRSEPT
;
A
#
# COMPACT_ATOMS: atom_id res chain seq x y z
N MET A 1 -23.10 11.93 -7.67
CA MET A 1 -21.71 12.33 -7.99
C MET A 1 -21.68 12.65 -9.46
N ALA A 2 -20.98 13.71 -9.89
CA ALA A 2 -20.78 13.97 -11.30
C ALA A 2 -20.02 12.79 -11.93
N GLU A 3 -20.36 12.43 -13.16
CA GLU A 3 -19.67 11.38 -13.90
C GLU A 3 -18.25 11.87 -14.23
N ILE A 4 -17.23 11.11 -13.80
CA ILE A 4 -15.83 11.44 -14.06
C ILE A 4 -15.52 11.15 -15.52
N SER A 5 -15.10 12.18 -16.26
CA SER A 5 -14.77 12.07 -17.69
C SER A 5 -13.48 11.28 -17.90
N LYS A 6 -13.37 10.58 -19.03
CA LYS A 6 -12.14 9.92 -19.49
C LYS A 6 -10.94 10.85 -19.60
N THR A 7 -11.19 12.11 -19.94
CA THR A 7 -10.16 13.15 -20.11
C THR A 7 -9.83 13.89 -18.82
N ASP A 8 -10.56 13.62 -17.73
CA ASP A 8 -10.26 14.23 -16.45
C ASP A 8 -8.88 13.79 -15.95
N PRO A 9 -8.21 14.61 -15.12
CA PRO A 9 -6.99 14.21 -14.45
C PRO A 9 -7.27 13.05 -13.48
N GLY A 10 -6.29 12.13 -13.35
CA GLY A 10 -6.39 10.98 -12.46
C GLY A 10 -6.64 11.33 -11.00
N THR A 11 -6.29 12.55 -10.56
CA THR A 11 -6.58 13.09 -9.22
C THR A 11 -8.06 13.06 -8.87
N ASN A 12 -8.97 13.10 -9.86
CA ASN A 12 -10.40 12.97 -9.63
C ASN A 12 -10.81 11.56 -9.15
N LEU A 13 -10.00 10.53 -9.43
CA LEU A 13 -10.24 9.15 -8.98
C LEU A 13 -9.68 8.87 -7.58
N PHE A 14 -8.63 9.58 -7.19
CA PHE A 14 -7.83 9.27 -6.00
C PHE A 14 -7.48 10.51 -5.17
N PRO A 15 -8.46 11.35 -4.78
CA PRO A 15 -8.19 12.54 -3.97
C PRO A 15 -7.54 12.21 -2.60
N GLU A 16 -7.72 11.00 -2.10
CA GLU A 16 -7.14 10.51 -0.84
C GLU A 16 -5.60 10.52 -0.80
N PHE A 17 -4.92 10.41 -1.94
CA PHE A 17 -3.45 10.34 -1.99
C PHE A 17 -2.78 11.67 -1.63
N GLU A 18 -3.50 12.80 -1.78
CA GLU A 18 -3.00 14.13 -1.44
C GLU A 18 -2.64 14.24 0.05
N ASN A 19 -3.46 13.64 0.92
CA ASN A 19 -3.31 13.74 2.38
C ASN A 19 -2.83 12.44 3.03
N LEU A 20 -2.45 11.43 2.23
CA LEU A 20 -2.13 10.10 2.72
C LEU A 20 -0.91 10.09 3.65
N TYR A 21 0.14 10.85 3.30
CA TYR A 21 1.34 10.95 4.14
C TYR A 21 1.04 11.58 5.51
N ASP A 22 0.27 12.67 5.53
CA ASP A 22 -0.10 13.37 6.76
C ASP A 22 -0.95 12.47 7.67
N LEU A 23 -1.88 11.72 7.08
CA LEU A 23 -2.68 10.73 7.78
C LEU A 23 -1.79 9.69 8.48
N ILE A 24 -0.82 9.11 7.77
CA ILE A 24 0.07 8.08 8.32
C ILE A 24 1.04 8.66 9.34
N SER A 25 1.71 9.77 9.00
CA SER A 25 2.74 10.37 9.83
C SER A 25 2.20 10.82 11.19
N SER A 26 0.97 11.34 11.24
CA SER A 26 0.34 11.77 12.49
C SER A 26 0.17 10.66 13.53
N GLU A 27 0.07 9.38 13.12
CA GLU A 27 -0.02 8.25 14.05
C GLU A 27 1.30 7.88 14.70
N VAL A 28 2.43 8.30 14.12
CA VAL A 28 3.76 7.83 14.51
C VAL A 28 4.66 8.94 15.09
N VAL A 29 4.19 10.19 15.05
CA VAL A 29 4.89 11.32 15.68
C VAL A 29 5.07 11.05 17.17
N GLY A 30 6.33 11.18 17.62
CA GLY A 30 6.69 11.13 19.04
C GLY A 30 6.78 9.72 19.62
N LEU A 31 6.64 8.67 18.79
CA LEU A 31 6.93 7.31 19.23
C LEU A 31 8.44 7.12 19.43
N ASP A 32 8.82 6.44 20.51
CA ASP A 32 10.20 6.01 20.74
C ASP A 32 10.48 4.65 20.09
N ASP A 33 11.76 4.23 20.07
CA ASP A 33 12.15 2.96 19.44
C ASP A 33 11.50 1.74 20.08
N ALA A 34 11.29 1.75 21.41
CA ALA A 34 10.63 0.64 22.08
C ALA A 34 9.17 0.49 21.61
N GLN A 35 8.49 1.61 21.38
CA GLN A 35 7.12 1.63 20.87
C GLN A 35 7.06 1.26 19.38
N LEU A 36 8.04 1.71 18.59
CA LEU A 36 8.16 1.40 17.16
C LEU A 36 8.46 -0.07 16.91
N ASP A 37 9.22 -0.71 17.80
CA ASP A 37 9.71 -2.08 17.68
C ASP A 37 8.92 -3.10 18.51
N PHE A 38 7.85 -2.66 19.17
CA PHE A 38 6.92 -3.54 19.86
C PHE A 38 6.32 -4.60 18.92
N THR A 39 6.37 -5.86 19.37
CA THR A 39 5.70 -7.01 18.74
C THR A 39 5.02 -7.84 19.82
N SER A 40 4.02 -8.62 19.43
CA SER A 40 3.36 -9.60 20.30
C SER A 40 3.01 -10.88 19.53
N LYS A 41 2.88 -11.98 20.26
CA LYS A 41 2.38 -13.28 19.77
C LYS A 41 0.88 -13.48 20.03
N ASP A 42 0.24 -12.53 20.71
CA ASP A 42 -1.18 -12.63 21.08
C ASP A 42 -2.08 -12.50 19.84
N TRP A 43 -1.61 -11.81 18.80
CA TRP A 43 -2.30 -11.65 17.53
C TRP A 43 -1.37 -11.82 16.33
N SER A 44 -1.86 -12.42 15.24
CA SER A 44 -1.04 -12.61 14.03
C SER A 44 -0.58 -11.28 13.41
N TRP A 45 -1.42 -10.25 13.48
CA TRP A 45 -1.10 -8.91 12.99
C TRP A 45 -0.06 -8.17 13.85
N SER A 46 0.23 -8.64 15.06
CA SER A 46 1.22 -8.02 15.96
C SER A 46 2.63 -8.61 15.83
N GLU A 47 2.85 -9.56 14.91
CA GLU A 47 4.20 -10.05 14.58
C GLU A 47 5.03 -9.01 13.84
N TRP A 48 4.37 -8.07 13.15
CA TRP A 48 5.00 -6.93 12.49
C TRP A 48 4.84 -5.68 13.37
N SER A 49 5.97 -5.13 13.79
CA SER A 49 6.04 -3.88 14.57
C SER A 49 5.64 -2.66 13.73
N ILE A 50 5.39 -1.52 14.37
CA ILE A 50 5.05 -0.27 13.68
C ILE A 50 6.13 0.09 12.65
N ARG A 51 7.41 -0.06 13.01
CA ARG A 51 8.54 0.16 12.09
C ARG A 51 8.46 -0.74 10.85
N MET A 52 8.15 -2.02 11.03
CA MET A 52 7.99 -2.97 9.92
C MET A 52 6.77 -2.65 9.05
N GLN A 53 5.64 -2.22 9.65
CA GLN A 53 4.46 -1.79 8.88
C GLN A 53 4.82 -0.61 7.96
N LEU A 54 5.49 0.43 8.49
CA LEU A 54 5.89 1.61 7.72
C LEU A 54 6.92 1.28 6.64
N SER A 55 7.88 0.40 6.95
CA SER A 55 8.87 -0.10 5.98
C SER A 55 8.19 -0.85 4.83
N HIS A 56 7.17 -1.67 5.13
CA HIS A 56 6.37 -2.32 4.09
C HIS A 56 5.62 -1.33 3.20
N MET A 57 4.89 -0.40 3.81
CA MET A 57 4.15 0.69 3.14
C MET A 57 5.07 1.43 2.16
N ALA A 58 6.25 1.86 2.63
CA ALA A 58 7.23 2.55 1.78
C ALA A 58 7.72 1.69 0.60
N SER A 59 7.92 0.39 0.79
CA SER A 59 8.39 -0.51 -0.26
C SER A 59 7.31 -0.88 -1.29
N LEU A 60 6.03 -0.83 -0.90
CA LEU A 60 4.91 -1.32 -1.70
C LEU A 60 4.76 -0.53 -3.01
N ILE A 61 4.78 0.80 -2.90
CA ILE A 61 4.55 1.72 -4.02
C ILE A 61 5.56 1.51 -5.16
N PRO A 62 6.89 1.55 -4.95
CA PRO A 62 7.85 1.35 -6.03
C PRO A 62 7.83 -0.07 -6.61
N ARG A 63 7.49 -1.09 -5.81
CA ARG A 63 7.30 -2.45 -6.33
C ARG A 63 6.17 -2.52 -7.36
N TRP A 64 5.11 -1.72 -7.19
CA TRP A 64 4.01 -1.64 -8.15
C TRP A 64 4.27 -0.62 -9.25
N LEU A 65 4.44 0.65 -8.90
CA LEU A 65 4.48 1.75 -9.86
C LEU A 65 5.79 1.79 -10.66
N VAL A 66 6.91 1.36 -10.08
CA VAL A 66 8.20 1.42 -10.77
C VAL A 66 8.61 0.06 -11.34
N ALA A 67 8.64 -1.01 -10.54
CA ALA A 67 9.06 -2.32 -11.04
C ALA A 67 8.09 -2.92 -12.07
N ARG A 68 6.78 -2.85 -11.80
CA ARG A 68 5.77 -3.50 -12.66
C ARG A 68 5.25 -2.55 -13.73
N TRP A 69 4.93 -1.32 -13.32
CA TRP A 69 4.36 -0.30 -14.20
C TRP A 69 5.37 0.67 -14.78
N GLY A 70 6.67 0.56 -14.47
CA GLY A 70 7.66 1.57 -14.85
C GLY A 70 7.75 1.83 -16.35
N HIS A 71 7.55 0.79 -17.18
CA HIS A 71 7.55 0.95 -18.63
C HIS A 71 6.41 1.86 -19.16
N GLU A 72 5.28 1.93 -18.45
CA GLU A 72 4.15 2.81 -18.78
C GLU A 72 4.22 4.15 -18.04
N THR A 73 4.57 4.13 -16.76
CA THR A 73 4.51 5.31 -15.87
C THR A 73 5.80 6.14 -15.88
N PHE A 74 6.94 5.50 -16.13
CA PHE A 74 8.26 6.13 -16.16
C PHE A 74 9.08 5.60 -17.36
N PRO A 75 8.63 5.80 -18.61
CA PRO A 75 9.24 5.20 -19.80
C PRO A 75 10.72 5.57 -19.99
N ASN A 76 11.15 6.71 -19.44
CA ASN A 76 12.54 7.18 -19.47
C ASN A 76 13.35 6.78 -18.22
N GLY A 77 12.77 5.99 -17.30
CA GLY A 77 13.38 5.62 -16.03
C GLY A 77 13.44 6.75 -14.99
N ASP A 78 12.84 7.92 -15.26
CA ASP A 78 12.86 9.08 -14.36
C ASP A 78 11.78 8.97 -13.27
N HIS A 79 11.93 7.98 -12.39
CA HIS A 79 11.02 7.74 -11.26
C HIS A 79 11.48 8.43 -9.96
N GLY A 80 12.65 9.06 -9.94
CA GLY A 80 13.11 9.89 -8.82
C GLY A 80 13.59 9.16 -7.55
N LEU A 81 13.64 7.81 -7.52
CA LEU A 81 14.14 7.06 -6.35
C LEU A 81 15.64 6.70 -6.41
N GLY A 82 16.25 6.78 -7.58
CA GLY A 82 17.62 6.28 -7.78
C GLY A 82 17.68 4.76 -7.73
N ASN A 83 18.64 4.20 -6.98
CA ASN A 83 18.82 2.75 -6.90
C ASN A 83 17.64 2.06 -6.21
N LEU A 84 16.98 1.14 -6.91
CA LEU A 84 15.81 0.41 -6.42
C LEU A 84 16.16 -0.90 -5.69
N THR A 85 17.39 -1.41 -5.78
CA THR A 85 17.80 -2.69 -5.16
C THR A 85 17.44 -2.77 -3.66
N PRO A 86 17.71 -1.75 -2.82
CA PRO A 86 17.32 -1.75 -1.39
C PRO A 86 15.81 -1.82 -1.13
N ILE A 87 14.99 -1.64 -2.16
CA ILE A 87 13.54 -1.56 -2.05
C ILE A 87 12.90 -2.80 -2.68
N ILE A 88 13.35 -3.20 -3.87
CA ILE A 88 12.72 -4.23 -4.70
C ILE A 88 13.38 -5.59 -4.46
N ASP A 89 14.70 -5.61 -4.28
CA ASP A 89 15.47 -6.84 -4.04
C ASP A 89 15.91 -6.94 -2.56
N SER A 90 15.20 -6.22 -1.69
CA SER A 90 15.40 -6.27 -0.24
C SER A 90 15.35 -7.72 0.28
N PRO A 91 16.30 -8.14 1.14
CA PRO A 91 16.26 -9.44 1.79
C PRO A 91 15.17 -9.54 2.87
N SER A 92 14.63 -8.40 3.30
CA SER A 92 13.59 -8.32 4.33
C SER A 92 12.21 -8.65 3.78
N ASP A 93 11.41 -9.37 4.56
CA ASP A 93 10.10 -9.89 4.13
C ASP A 93 9.15 -8.78 3.67
N ARG A 94 9.02 -8.64 2.34
CA ARG A 94 8.19 -7.68 1.61
C ARG A 94 8.36 -6.22 2.08
N ARG A 95 9.49 -5.81 2.63
CA ARG A 95 9.71 -4.45 3.16
C ARG A 95 11.03 -3.85 2.69
N LEU A 96 11.34 -2.62 3.08
CA LEU A 96 12.67 -2.03 2.80
C LEU A 96 13.77 -2.86 3.44
N ASP A 97 15.00 -2.79 2.91
CA ASP A 97 16.15 -3.47 3.49
C ASP A 97 16.46 -2.90 4.89
N ASP A 98 16.33 -3.74 5.93
CA ASP A 98 16.47 -3.33 7.33
C ASP A 98 17.90 -2.86 7.67
N GLU A 99 18.92 -3.29 6.90
CA GLU A 99 20.32 -2.86 7.08
C GLU A 99 20.56 -1.45 6.51
N ILE A 100 19.67 -0.98 5.65
CA ILE A 100 19.74 0.34 5.00
C ILE A 100 18.74 1.31 5.63
N PHE A 101 17.54 0.84 5.93
CA PHE A 101 16.43 1.62 6.45
C PHE A 101 16.04 1.13 7.85
N HIS A 102 16.87 1.47 8.84
CA HIS A 102 16.57 1.19 10.24
C HIS A 102 15.89 2.37 10.94
N GLU A 103 16.44 3.57 10.76
CA GLU A 103 15.94 4.77 11.44
C GLU A 103 14.54 5.14 10.94
N ILE A 104 13.65 5.45 11.89
CA ILE A 104 12.27 5.82 11.57
C ILE A 104 12.21 7.05 10.65
N SER A 105 13.16 7.97 10.83
CA SER A 105 13.27 9.17 9.99
C SER A 105 13.59 8.83 8.52
N ASP A 106 14.42 7.83 8.27
CA ASP A 106 14.77 7.37 6.92
C ASP A 106 13.61 6.60 6.28
N ILE A 107 12.92 5.74 7.04
CA ILE A 107 11.72 5.04 6.59
C ILE A 107 10.63 6.04 6.21
N MET A 108 10.35 7.02 7.08
CA MET A 108 9.30 8.02 6.83
C MET A 108 9.65 8.96 5.68
N LYS A 109 10.93 9.30 5.50
CA LYS A 109 11.40 10.05 4.34
C LYS A 109 11.24 9.26 3.05
N MET A 110 11.51 7.94 3.07
CA MET A 110 11.28 7.08 1.91
C MET A 110 9.79 6.92 1.63
N LEU A 111 8.95 6.71 2.65
CA LEU A 111 7.50 6.63 2.51
C LEU A 111 6.95 7.90 1.86
N HIS A 112 7.38 9.09 2.30
CA HIS A 112 6.96 10.35 1.70
C HIS A 112 7.29 10.41 0.21
N ARG A 113 8.55 10.12 -0.16
CA ARG A 113 8.98 10.10 -1.58
C ARG A 113 8.20 9.08 -2.41
N CYS A 114 7.90 7.91 -1.84
CA CYS A 114 7.09 6.90 -2.50
C CYS A 114 5.65 7.36 -2.71
N ILE A 115 5.03 8.04 -1.74
CA ILE A 115 3.69 8.63 -1.90
C ILE A 115 3.72 9.76 -2.94
N GLU A 116 4.77 10.58 -3.00
CA GLU A 116 4.96 11.59 -4.05
C GLU A 116 5.01 10.96 -5.45
N ILE A 117 5.61 9.78 -5.61
CA ILE A 117 5.60 9.03 -6.87
C ILE A 117 4.20 8.60 -7.26
N ALA A 118 3.41 8.09 -6.31
CA ALA A 118 2.02 7.76 -6.58
C ALA A 118 1.21 8.99 -6.99
N ASN A 119 1.36 10.11 -6.27
CA ASN A 119 0.73 11.39 -6.62
C ASN A 119 1.16 11.89 -8.01
N ARG A 120 2.44 11.73 -8.38
CA ARG A 120 2.94 12.06 -9.71
C ARG A 120 2.28 11.20 -10.79
N VAL A 121 2.24 9.88 -10.61
CA VAL A 121 1.54 8.97 -11.56
C VAL A 121 0.07 9.34 -11.70
N ILE A 122 -0.61 9.66 -10.59
CA ILE A 122 -2.02 10.06 -10.60
C ILE A 122 -2.23 11.39 -11.34
N SER A 123 -1.38 12.39 -11.09
CA SER A 123 -1.55 13.74 -11.64
C SER A 123 -1.10 13.90 -13.09
N GLU A 124 -0.10 13.14 -13.53
CA GLU A 124 0.42 13.21 -14.90
C GLU A 124 -0.41 12.40 -15.92
N ASN A 125 -1.39 11.61 -15.45
CA ASN A 125 -2.17 10.71 -16.31
C ASN A 125 -3.68 11.01 -16.26
N SER A 126 -4.36 10.75 -17.37
CA SER A 126 -5.82 10.87 -17.46
C SER A 126 -6.53 9.67 -16.84
N VAL A 127 -7.82 9.83 -16.53
CA VAL A 127 -8.70 8.74 -16.10
C VAL A 127 -8.72 7.58 -17.10
N GLU A 128 -8.74 7.87 -18.41
CA GLU A 128 -8.65 6.85 -19.46
C GLU A 128 -7.35 6.04 -19.36
N PHE A 129 -6.21 6.72 -19.21
CA PHE A 129 -4.91 6.04 -19.09
C PHE A 129 -4.89 5.08 -17.90
N LEU A 130 -5.39 5.52 -16.74
CA LEU A 130 -5.43 4.69 -15.53
C LEU A 130 -6.35 3.46 -15.70
N ARG A 131 -7.48 3.61 -16.40
CA ARG A 131 -8.49 2.55 -16.57
C ARG A 131 -8.15 1.52 -17.63
N GLU A 132 -7.54 1.93 -18.73
CA GLU A 132 -7.42 1.11 -19.94
C GLU A 132 -6.05 0.44 -20.10
N ARG A 133 -5.08 0.78 -19.25
CA ARG A 133 -3.80 0.07 -19.17
C ARG A 133 -3.91 -1.09 -18.21
N PHE A 134 -3.38 -2.25 -18.61
CA PHE A 134 -3.39 -3.47 -17.80
C PHE A 134 -2.02 -4.14 -17.78
N ILE A 135 -1.65 -4.68 -16.63
CA ILE A 135 -0.57 -5.67 -16.51
C ILE A 135 -1.14 -7.05 -16.21
N ARG A 136 -0.46 -8.09 -16.71
CA ARG A 136 -0.72 -9.48 -16.33
C ARG A 136 0.07 -9.80 -15.05
N ARG A 137 -0.52 -10.58 -14.15
CA ARG A 137 0.12 -11.06 -12.93
C ARG A 137 0.20 -12.57 -12.91
N ASP A 138 1.36 -13.06 -12.49
CA ASP A 138 1.58 -14.48 -12.27
C ASP A 138 0.65 -15.02 -11.17
N PRO A 139 0.32 -16.32 -11.20
CA PRO A 139 -0.55 -16.91 -10.21
C PRO A 139 -0.05 -16.71 -8.78
N THR A 140 -0.93 -16.22 -7.90
CA THR A 140 -0.66 -16.13 -6.44
C THR A 140 -1.89 -16.53 -5.64
N PRO A 141 -1.74 -17.08 -4.42
CA PRO A 141 -2.88 -17.45 -3.59
C PRO A 141 -3.65 -16.22 -3.07
N GLN A 142 -3.03 -15.03 -3.10
CA GLN A 142 -3.65 -13.77 -2.70
C GLN A 142 -4.53 -13.17 -3.80
N TRP A 143 -4.36 -13.57 -5.07
CA TRP A 143 -5.03 -12.93 -6.21
C TRP A 143 -6.56 -12.99 -6.13
N VAL A 144 -7.09 -14.13 -5.69
CA VAL A 144 -8.55 -14.29 -5.49
C VAL A 144 -9.07 -13.37 -4.38
N SER A 145 -8.29 -13.12 -3.33
CA SER A 145 -8.70 -12.17 -2.29
C SER A 145 -8.64 -10.73 -2.78
N MET A 146 -7.61 -10.40 -3.56
CA MET A 146 -7.45 -9.10 -4.22
C MET A 146 -8.62 -8.80 -5.16
N SER A 147 -9.02 -9.74 -6.02
CA SER A 147 -10.13 -9.53 -6.95
C SER A 147 -11.47 -9.29 -6.24
N ARG A 148 -11.70 -9.89 -5.07
CA ARG A 148 -12.92 -9.63 -4.25
C ARG A 148 -12.93 -8.25 -3.61
N ALA A 149 -11.76 -7.68 -3.30
CA ALA A 149 -11.66 -6.36 -2.68
C ALA A 149 -11.82 -5.22 -3.68
N HIS A 150 -11.60 -5.48 -4.97
CA HIS A 150 -11.67 -4.47 -6.01
C HIS A 150 -12.97 -4.59 -6.83
N PRO A 151 -13.80 -3.54 -6.86
CA PRO A 151 -15.09 -3.60 -7.57
C PRO A 151 -14.94 -3.71 -9.10
N TRP A 152 -13.80 -3.28 -9.65
CA TRP A 152 -13.45 -3.43 -11.07
C TRP A 152 -11.94 -3.38 -11.27
N GLY A 153 -11.50 -3.59 -12.51
CA GLY A 153 -10.10 -3.42 -12.92
C GLY A 153 -9.16 -4.51 -12.45
N VAL A 154 -9.67 -5.59 -11.87
CA VAL A 154 -8.94 -6.84 -11.56
C VAL A 154 -9.72 -8.00 -12.18
N THR A 155 -9.03 -8.87 -12.92
CA THR A 155 -9.63 -10.09 -13.48
C THR A 155 -9.01 -11.34 -12.86
N VAL A 156 -9.72 -12.45 -12.94
CA VAL A 156 -9.22 -13.79 -12.60
C VAL A 156 -9.46 -14.68 -13.81
N GLU A 157 -8.43 -15.39 -14.26
CA GLU A 157 -8.50 -16.19 -15.50
C GLU A 157 -9.21 -17.54 -15.33
N GLU A 158 -9.42 -17.98 -14.10
CA GLU A 158 -10.04 -19.27 -13.76
C GLU A 158 -11.13 -19.11 -12.69
N THR A 159 -11.96 -20.14 -12.48
CA THR A 159 -12.91 -20.24 -11.36
C THR A 159 -12.20 -20.60 -10.05
N ALA A 160 -11.11 -19.91 -9.75
CA ALA A 160 -10.27 -20.13 -8.58
C ALA A 160 -10.97 -19.66 -7.29
N LYS A 161 -10.84 -20.45 -6.23
CA LYS A 161 -11.36 -20.15 -4.89
C LYS A 161 -10.28 -19.51 -4.02
N LYS A 162 -10.69 -18.95 -2.87
CA LYS A 162 -9.75 -18.38 -1.90
C LYS A 162 -8.69 -19.41 -1.51
N GLY A 163 -7.41 -19.06 -1.70
CA GLY A 163 -6.26 -19.93 -1.44
C GLY A 163 -5.69 -20.62 -2.69
N ASP A 164 -6.41 -20.61 -3.81
CA ASP A 164 -5.92 -21.15 -5.08
C ASP A 164 -4.93 -20.19 -5.74
N MET A 165 -3.95 -20.76 -6.45
CA MET A 165 -3.06 -19.99 -7.31
C MET A 165 -3.84 -19.46 -8.50
N ALA A 166 -4.06 -18.14 -8.58
CA ALA A 166 -4.83 -17.56 -9.66
C ALA A 166 -4.07 -16.42 -10.35
N ALA A 167 -4.06 -16.45 -11.70
CA ALA A 167 -3.55 -15.37 -12.54
C ALA A 167 -4.69 -14.45 -13.01
N GLY A 168 -4.30 -13.29 -13.50
CA GLY A 168 -5.21 -12.37 -14.14
C GLY A 168 -4.56 -11.07 -14.55
N THR A 169 -5.40 -10.07 -14.80
CA THR A 169 -4.96 -8.74 -15.16
C THR A 169 -5.38 -7.72 -14.12
N MET A 170 -4.62 -6.63 -14.04
CA MET A 170 -4.93 -5.52 -13.16
C MET A 170 -4.66 -4.22 -13.89
N SER A 171 -5.65 -3.34 -13.87
CA SER A 171 -5.54 -1.98 -14.40
C SER A 171 -4.61 -1.13 -13.53
N LEU A 172 -4.08 -0.04 -14.09
CA LEU A 172 -3.32 0.92 -13.29
C LEU A 172 -4.20 1.59 -12.23
N GLU A 173 -5.46 1.86 -12.55
CA GLU A 173 -6.47 2.34 -11.58
C GLU A 173 -6.62 1.34 -10.43
N ALA A 174 -6.83 0.06 -10.73
CA ALA A 174 -6.92 -0.96 -9.68
C ALA A 174 -5.63 -1.06 -8.88
N THR A 175 -4.47 -0.88 -9.51
CA THR A 175 -3.17 -0.89 -8.83
C THR A 175 -3.07 0.25 -7.80
N LEU A 176 -3.45 1.47 -8.17
CA LEU A 176 -3.45 2.62 -7.27
C LEU A 176 -4.44 2.43 -6.11
N ARG A 177 -5.63 1.91 -6.39
CA ARG A 177 -6.61 1.53 -5.36
C ARG A 177 -6.06 0.45 -4.42
N HIS A 178 -5.35 -0.54 -4.95
CA HIS A 178 -4.70 -1.58 -4.15
C HIS A 178 -3.64 -1.01 -3.22
N ILE A 179 -2.77 -0.15 -3.74
CA ILE A 179 -1.79 0.57 -2.93
C ILE A 179 -2.51 1.28 -1.79
N TYR A 180 -3.52 2.11 -2.07
CA TYR A 180 -4.26 2.80 -1.02
C TYR A 180 -4.89 1.85 0.02
N PHE A 181 -5.48 0.74 -0.43
CA PHE A 181 -6.08 -0.24 0.48
C PHE A 181 -5.07 -0.92 1.39
N GLU A 182 -3.86 -1.21 0.90
CA GLU A 182 -2.76 -1.71 1.73
C GLU A 182 -2.31 -0.65 2.73
N GLU A 183 -2.05 0.59 2.28
CA GLU A 183 -1.64 1.71 3.15
C GLU A 183 -2.61 1.91 4.32
N ILE A 184 -3.93 1.92 4.04
CA ILE A 184 -4.97 2.04 5.07
C ILE A 184 -5.04 0.80 5.98
N THR A 185 -4.84 -0.40 5.43
CA THR A 185 -4.83 -1.64 6.23
C THR A 185 -3.63 -1.68 7.18
N HIS A 186 -2.46 -1.21 6.74
CA HIS A 186 -1.27 -1.12 7.56
C HIS A 186 -1.37 0.01 8.60
N LEU A 187 -2.01 1.14 8.26
CA LEU A 187 -2.36 2.18 9.23
C LEU A 187 -3.30 1.65 10.33
N TYR A 188 -4.30 0.84 9.96
CA TYR A 188 -5.16 0.17 10.93
C TYR A 188 -4.36 -0.73 11.87
N ASN A 189 -3.40 -1.51 11.35
CA ASN A 189 -2.51 -2.33 12.18
C ASN A 189 -1.65 -1.50 13.14
N ILE A 190 -1.13 -0.35 12.69
CA ILE A 190 -0.39 0.59 13.54
C ILE A 190 -1.25 1.04 14.72
N GLN A 191 -2.51 1.40 14.48
CA GLN A 191 -3.42 1.78 15.57
C GLN A 191 -3.66 0.62 16.56
N ARG A 192 -3.77 -0.62 16.08
CA ARG A 192 -3.92 -1.80 16.95
C ARG A 192 -2.67 -2.06 17.79
N LEU A 193 -1.48 -1.93 17.20
CA LEU A 193 -0.21 -2.01 17.91
C LEU A 193 -0.07 -0.92 18.97
N LYS A 194 -0.56 0.30 18.69
CA LYS A 194 -0.61 1.38 19.68
C LYS A 194 -1.55 1.04 20.83
N LYS A 195 -2.76 0.56 20.56
CA LYS A 195 -3.72 0.13 21.59
C LYS A 195 -3.16 -0.99 22.47
N ALA A 196 -2.44 -1.95 21.90
CA ALA A 196 -1.81 -3.04 22.65
C ALA A 196 -0.78 -2.53 23.68
N GLN A 197 -0.24 -1.33 23.45
CA GLN A 197 0.71 -0.64 24.31
C GLN A 197 0.05 0.44 25.18
N ASN A 198 -1.29 0.52 25.21
CA ASN A 198 -2.06 1.59 25.86
C ASN A 198 -1.75 3.01 25.33
N LEU A 199 -1.36 3.11 24.06
CA LEU A 199 -1.11 4.39 23.38
C LEU A 199 -2.38 4.90 22.70
N ARG A 200 -2.50 6.23 22.62
CA ARG A 200 -3.63 6.90 21.97
C ARG A 200 -3.48 6.89 20.45
N THR A 201 -4.58 6.58 19.74
CA THR A 201 -4.72 6.81 18.29
C THR A 201 -5.11 8.26 18.00
N VAL A 202 -4.68 8.78 16.86
CA VAL A 202 -4.74 10.20 16.50
C VAL A 202 -5.74 10.48 15.37
N VAL A 203 -5.89 9.55 14.43
CA VAL A 203 -6.75 9.75 13.24
C VAL A 203 -7.89 8.75 13.15
N ASP A 204 -8.91 9.09 12.39
CA ASP A 204 -9.96 8.15 11.98
C ASP A 204 -9.51 7.40 10.72
N VAL A 205 -9.30 6.09 10.82
CA VAL A 205 -8.88 5.27 9.68
C VAL A 205 -10.05 5.12 8.69
N PRO A 206 -9.83 5.43 7.39
CA PRO A 206 -10.84 5.23 6.34
C PRO A 206 -11.37 3.79 6.29
N LYS A 207 -12.70 3.63 6.29
CA LYS A 207 -13.38 2.32 6.22
C LYS A 207 -13.43 1.78 4.79
N VAL A 208 -12.27 1.43 4.25
CA VAL A 208 -12.10 0.90 2.88
C VAL A 208 -11.04 -0.20 2.85
N GLY A 209 -11.03 -0.98 1.77
CA GLY A 209 -9.98 -1.96 1.51
C GLY A 209 -10.06 -3.20 2.38
N TYR A 210 -8.93 -3.91 2.52
CA TYR A 210 -8.90 -5.28 3.02
C TYR A 210 -9.36 -5.43 4.46
N TRP A 211 -9.03 -4.47 5.32
CA TRP A 211 -9.42 -4.54 6.73
C TRP A 211 -10.94 -4.48 6.95
N THR A 212 -11.71 -4.11 5.92
CA THR A 212 -13.18 -4.08 5.97
C THR A 212 -13.84 -5.38 5.52
N LEU A 213 -13.09 -6.33 4.96
CA LEU A 213 -13.62 -7.62 4.52
C LEU A 213 -14.12 -8.44 5.71
N GLU A 214 -15.19 -9.20 5.51
CA GLU A 214 -15.80 -10.01 6.57
C GLU A 214 -14.85 -11.06 7.15
N ASP A 215 -13.98 -11.61 6.29
CA ASP A 215 -12.99 -12.63 6.63
C ASP A 215 -11.64 -12.05 7.07
N TRP A 216 -11.55 -10.73 7.28
CA TRP A 216 -10.35 -10.08 7.80
C TRP A 216 -10.31 -10.12 9.33
N ASP A 217 -9.15 -10.46 9.89
CA ASP A 217 -8.91 -10.43 11.33
C ASP A 217 -8.92 -8.99 11.86
N ARG A 218 -10.02 -8.63 12.52
CA ARG A 218 -10.24 -7.35 13.22
C ARG A 218 -10.21 -7.49 14.74
N SER A 219 -9.56 -8.54 15.26
CA SER A 219 -9.28 -8.63 16.69
C SER A 219 -8.51 -7.40 17.17
N GLU A 220 -8.82 -6.99 18.40
CA GLU A 220 -8.28 -5.80 19.07
C GLU A 220 -7.79 -6.21 20.48
N PRO A 221 -6.75 -5.55 21.01
CA PRO A 221 -6.37 -5.66 22.41
C PRO A 221 -7.53 -5.24 23.33
N THR A 222 -7.75 -6.02 24.38
CA THR A 222 -8.78 -5.76 25.41
C THR A 222 -8.37 -4.67 26.38
#